data_AF-A0A2S9GJY5-F1
#
_entry.id   AF-A0A2S9GJY5-F1
#
_cell.length_a   1.000
_cell.length_b   1.000
_cell.length_c   1.000
_cell.angle_alpha   90.00
_cell.angle_beta   90.00
_cell.angle_gamma   90.00
#
_symmetry.space_group_name_H-M   'P 1'
#
loop_
_entity.id
_entity.type
_entity.pdbx_description
1 polymer ?
#
loop_
_entity_poly.entity_id
_entity_poly.type
_entity_poly.pdbx_seq_one_letter_code
_entity_poly.pdbx_strand_id
1 'polypeptide(L)'
;MDKLPTRLAEHPTVRAVRSRPAAQAGVIDADWLRAVCLDAGVDDVGFASVADPELSSELPHVETALPGAVSYVSLVVKMNRDNV
;
A
#
# COMPACT_ATOMS: atom_id res chain seq x y z
N MET A 1 6.82 -16.30 8.12
CA MET A 1 7.29 -15.63 9.36
C MET A 1 8.73 -15.24 9.16
N ASP A 2 8.97 -13.96 8.90
CA ASP A 2 10.28 -13.49 8.45
C ASP A 2 11.27 -13.45 9.63
N LYS A 3 12.36 -14.22 9.52
CA LYS A 3 13.35 -14.40 10.59
C LYS A 3 14.47 -13.40 10.35
N LEU A 4 14.36 -12.22 10.95
CA LEU A 4 15.39 -11.19 10.88
C LEU A 4 16.76 -11.78 11.28
N PRO A 5 17.84 -11.45 10.56
CA PRO A 5 19.20 -11.82 10.95
C PRO A 5 19.53 -11.36 12.37
N THR A 6 20.29 -12.16 13.13
CA THR A 6 20.61 -11.91 14.55
C THR A 6 21.10 -10.50 14.82
N ARG A 7 22.00 -9.96 13.97
CA ARG A 7 22.52 -8.60 14.11
C ARG A 7 21.42 -7.52 14.07
N LEU A 8 20.43 -7.69 13.20
CA LEU A 8 19.30 -6.76 13.11
C LEU A 8 18.32 -6.97 14.26
N ALA A 9 18.07 -8.21 14.66
CA ALA A 9 17.20 -8.52 15.79
C ALA A 9 17.72 -7.93 17.12
N GLU A 10 19.04 -7.88 17.30
CA GLU A 10 19.70 -7.33 18.50
C GLU A 10 19.95 -5.82 18.44
N HIS A 11 19.84 -5.20 17.26
CA HIS A 11 20.10 -3.77 17.09
C HIS A 11 19.18 -2.92 17.97
N PRO A 12 19.70 -1.96 18.77
CA PRO A 12 18.92 -1.23 19.76
C PRO A 12 17.70 -0.52 19.16
N THR A 13 17.84 0.08 17.97
CA THR A 13 16.72 0.73 17.26
C THR A 13 15.63 -0.27 16.85
N VAL A 14 16.01 -1.47 16.38
CA VAL A 14 15.03 -2.49 15.96
C VAL A 14 14.27 -3.00 17.18
N ARG A 15 14.97 -3.28 18.28
CA ARG A 15 14.35 -3.67 19.54
C ARG A 15 13.38 -2.61 20.06
N ALA A 16 13.76 -1.33 20.03
CA ALA A 16 12.92 -0.22 20.46
C ALA A 16 11.65 -0.06 19.61
N VAL A 17 11.76 -0.26 18.28
CA VAL A 17 10.58 -0.22 17.39
C VAL A 17 9.67 -1.42 17.64
N ARG A 18 10.22 -2.63 17.76
CA ARG A 18 9.43 -3.86 17.97
C ARG A 18 8.81 -3.96 19.37
N SER A 19 9.37 -3.30 20.37
CA SER A 19 8.79 -3.24 21.71
C SER A 19 7.59 -2.32 21.82
N ARG A 20 7.33 -1.46 20.81
CA ARG A 20 6.13 -0.64 20.78
C ARG A 20 4.92 -1.54 20.53
N PRO A 21 3.82 -1.39 21.30
CA PRO A 21 2.56 -2.05 20.99
C PRO A 21 2.17 -1.70 19.55
N ALA A 22 1.89 -2.71 18.74
CA ALA A 22 1.32 -2.48 17.43
C ALA A 22 -0.08 -1.89 17.65
N ALA A 23 -0.28 -0.64 17.24
CA ALA A 23 -1.62 -0.07 17.19
C ALA A 23 -2.43 -0.82 16.13
N GLN A 24 -3.70 -1.08 16.42
CA GLN A 24 -4.63 -1.54 15.40
C GLN A 24 -4.64 -0.47 14.29
N ALA A 25 -4.38 -0.88 13.05
CA ALA A 25 -4.53 0.02 11.92
C ALA A 25 -6.00 0.48 11.86
N GLY A 26 -6.21 1.79 11.83
CA GLY A 26 -7.53 2.39 11.65
C GLY A 26 -7.99 2.28 10.20
N VAL A 27 -9.28 2.56 9.97
CA VAL A 27 -9.82 2.74 8.63
C VAL A 27 -9.19 3.99 8.02
N ILE A 28 -8.67 3.87 6.79
CA ILE A 28 -8.21 5.01 6.02
C ILE A 28 -9.44 5.61 5.32
N ASP A 29 -9.67 6.89 5.55
CA ASP A 29 -10.72 7.64 4.86
C ASP A 29 -10.35 7.82 3.38
N ALA A 30 -11.29 7.50 2.49
CA ALA A 30 -11.04 7.48 1.05
C ALA A 30 -10.88 8.89 0.48
N ASP A 31 -11.63 9.88 0.98
CA ASP A 31 -11.54 11.27 0.51
C ASP A 31 -10.23 11.91 0.95
N TRP A 32 -9.82 11.64 2.18
CA TRP A 32 -8.50 12.02 2.68
C TRP A 32 -7.37 11.38 1.85
N LEU A 33 -7.44 10.07 1.59
CA LEU A 33 -6.42 9.39 0.80
C LEU A 33 -6.37 9.94 -0.63
N ARG A 34 -7.53 10.25 -1.23
CA ARG A 34 -7.62 10.90 -2.53
C ARG A 34 -6.89 12.24 -2.53
N ALA A 35 -7.13 13.08 -1.52
CA ALA A 35 -6.44 14.37 -1.40
C ALA A 35 -4.92 14.18 -1.30
N VAL A 36 -4.44 13.24 -0.49
CA VAL A 36 -3.02 12.91 -0.38
C VAL A 36 -2.41 12.50 -1.73
N CYS A 37 -3.11 11.67 -2.52
CA CYS A 37 -2.64 11.27 -3.85
C CYS A 37 -2.56 12.46 -4.81
N LEU A 38 -3.59 13.30 -4.85
CA LEU A 38 -3.62 14.49 -5.72
C LEU A 38 -2.53 15.49 -5.34
N ASP A 39 -2.34 15.74 -4.04
CA ASP A 39 -1.27 16.60 -3.52
C ASP A 39 0.13 16.06 -3.85
N ALA A 40 0.28 14.75 -3.98
CA ALA A 40 1.52 14.09 -4.42
C ALA A 40 1.78 14.20 -5.94
N GLY A 41 0.90 14.86 -6.69
CA GLY A 41 1.06 15.10 -8.13
C GLY A 41 0.41 14.05 -9.04
N VAL A 42 -0.47 13.21 -8.49
CA VAL A 42 -1.30 12.30 -9.27
C VAL A 42 -2.43 13.10 -9.94
N ASP A 43 -2.70 12.85 -11.22
CA ASP A 43 -3.75 13.55 -11.96
C ASP A 43 -5.15 12.98 -11.65
N ASP A 44 -5.26 11.68 -11.38
CA ASP A 44 -6.49 11.02 -10.93
C ASP A 44 -6.21 9.73 -10.14
N VAL A 45 -7.14 9.34 -9.25
CA VAL A 45 -7.00 8.15 -8.39
C VAL A 45 -8.31 7.37 -8.25
N GLY A 46 -8.20 6.04 -8.34
CA GLY A 46 -9.29 5.10 -8.08
C GLY A 46 -8.97 4.15 -6.94
N PHE A 47 -9.99 3.77 -6.18
CA PHE A 47 -9.90 2.77 -5.12
C PHE A 47 -10.91 1.65 -5.38
N ALA A 48 -10.48 0.40 -5.22
CA ALA A 48 -11.35 -0.76 -5.36
C ALA A 48 -11.07 -1.79 -4.27
N SER A 49 -12.08 -2.56 -3.88
CA SER A 49 -11.91 -3.66 -2.94
C SER A 49 -11.17 -4.82 -3.60
N VAL A 50 -10.27 -5.48 -2.88
CA VAL A 50 -9.67 -6.74 -3.36
C VAL A 50 -10.73 -7.84 -3.51
N ALA A 51 -11.81 -7.77 -2.74
CA ALA A 51 -12.93 -8.70 -2.82
C ALA A 51 -13.95 -8.36 -3.93
N ASP A 52 -13.69 -7.35 -4.76
CA ASP A 52 -14.57 -7.01 -5.87
C ASP A 52 -14.58 -8.16 -6.91
N PRO A 53 -15.75 -8.78 -7.19
CA PRO A 53 -15.84 -9.89 -8.13
C PRO A 53 -15.44 -9.53 -9.56
N GLU A 54 -15.59 -8.27 -9.98
CA GLU A 54 -15.15 -7.80 -11.30
C GLU A 54 -13.62 -7.82 -11.44
N LEU A 55 -12.88 -7.78 -10.33
CA LEU A 55 -11.42 -7.81 -10.26
C LEU A 55 -10.86 -9.18 -9.80
N SER A 56 -11.67 -10.24 -9.85
CA SER A 56 -11.27 -11.56 -9.36
C SER A 56 -10.05 -12.16 -10.09
N SER A 57 -9.76 -11.72 -11.33
CA SER A 57 -8.54 -12.09 -12.05
C SER A 57 -7.25 -11.53 -11.44
N GLU A 58 -7.34 -10.44 -10.66
CA GLU A 58 -6.20 -9.77 -10.05
C GLU A 58 -5.81 -10.40 -8.69
N LEU A 59 -6.73 -11.15 -8.06
CA LEU A 59 -6.52 -11.79 -6.77
C LEU A 59 -5.23 -12.63 -6.68
N PRO A 60 -4.91 -13.52 -7.64
CA PRO A 60 -3.67 -14.30 -7.57
C PRO A 60 -2.41 -13.43 -7.63
N HIS A 61 -2.48 -12.31 -8.35
CA HIS A 61 -1.36 -11.37 -8.49
C HIS A 61 -1.12 -10.61 -7.18
N VAL A 62 -2.19 -10.09 -6.56
CA VAL A 62 -2.07 -9.35 -5.31
C VAL A 62 -1.66 -10.23 -4.15
N GLU A 63 -2.18 -11.46 -4.05
CA GLU A 63 -1.78 -12.40 -2.98
C GLU A 63 -0.30 -12.79 -3.09
N THR A 64 0.23 -12.87 -4.31
CA THR A 64 1.65 -13.15 -4.52
C THR A 64 2.52 -11.93 -4.20
N ALA A 65 2.09 -10.72 -4.59
CA ALA A 65 2.88 -9.50 -4.45
C ALA A 65 2.82 -8.88 -3.06
N LEU A 66 1.63 -8.85 -2.44
CA LEU A 66 1.34 -8.26 -1.15
C LEU A 66 0.26 -9.08 -0.40
N PRO A 67 0.65 -10.20 0.24
CA PRO A 67 -0.28 -11.02 1.00
C PRO A 67 -1.04 -10.22 2.05
N GLY A 68 -2.36 -10.35 2.08
CA GLY A 68 -3.23 -9.64 3.02
C GLY A 68 -3.61 -8.22 2.60
N ALA A 69 -3.34 -7.82 1.35
CA ALA A 69 -3.91 -6.60 0.80
C ALA A 69 -5.46 -6.66 0.77
N VAL A 70 -6.11 -5.55 1.08
CA VAL A 70 -7.59 -5.45 1.14
C VAL A 70 -8.17 -4.48 0.13
N SER A 71 -7.34 -3.66 -0.51
CA SER A 71 -7.76 -2.67 -1.49
C SER A 71 -6.69 -2.45 -2.56
N TYR A 72 -7.13 -2.13 -3.77
CA TYR A 72 -6.32 -1.63 -4.86
C TYR A 72 -6.35 -0.11 -4.88
N VAL A 73 -5.20 0.49 -5.20
CA VAL A 73 -5.08 1.93 -5.47
C VAL A 73 -4.53 2.08 -6.89
N SER A 74 -5.34 2.66 -7.78
CA SER A 74 -4.92 2.99 -9.14
C SER A 74 -4.55 4.46 -9.21
N LEU A 75 -3.30 4.76 -9.59
CA LEU A 75 -2.78 6.11 -9.73
C LEU A 75 -2.61 6.43 -11.22
N VAL A 76 -3.18 7.54 -11.66
CA VAL A 76 -3.09 8.00 -13.04
C VAL A 76 -2.23 9.26 -13.10
N VAL A 77 -1.23 9.25 -13.97
CA VAL A 77 -0.40 10.42 -14.26
C VAL A 77 -0.39 10.64 -15.77
N LYS A 78 -0.68 11.86 -16.19
CA LYS A 78 -0.65 12.28 -17.58
C LYS A 78 0.79 12.56 -17.97
N MET A 79 1.26 11.87 -19.00
CA MET A 79 2.56 12.13 -19.60
C MET A 79 2.52 13.39 -20.48
N ASN A 80 3.66 14.06 -20.59
CA ASN A 80 3.83 15.09 -21.60
C ASN A 80 3.55 14.51 -22.99
N ARG A 81 2.97 15.32 -23.88
CA ARG A 81 2.80 14.90 -25.27
C ARG A 81 4.16 14.69 -25.90
N ASP A 82 4.34 13.54 -26.54
CA ASP A 82 5.49 13.31 -27.40
C ASP A 82 5.46 14.31 -28.56
N ASN A 83 6.64 14.78 -28.92
CA ASN A 83 6.82 15.65 -30.08
C ASN A 83 6.83 14.76 -31.33
N VAL A 84 5.71 14.70 -32.05
CA VAL A 84 5.53 13.95 -33.31
C VAL A 84 5.86 14.77 -34.54
#